data_AF-A0A9E3K9H8-F1
#
_entry.id   AF-A0A9E3K9H8-F1
#
_cell.length_a   1.000
_cell.length_b   1.000
_cell.length_c   1.000
_cell.angle_alpha   90.00
_cell.angle_beta   90.00
_cell.angle_gamma   90.00
#
_symmetry.space_group_name_H-M   'P 1'
#
loop_
_entity.id
_entity.type
_entity.pdbx_description
1 polymer ?
#
loop_
_entity_poly.entity_id
_entity_poly.type
_entity_poly.pdbx_seq_one_letter_code
_entity_poly.pdbx_strand_id
1 'polypeptide(L)'
;MSRNIFIAVIILFLCSCAREEEKNDELYFFPFDQVTHYYLTENIGLVFDEELQRQVLYDFTPTNLSDTSFISSLKELGFHEYDIESDSLSKLREVFKTQNSRNISTYACAATFRDILIFRAKDSISGMAKICFQCEQHHIVGTSQSTFEFGQSGEYAVLEYLLYPDK
;
A
#
# COMPACT_ATOMS: atom_id res chain seq x y z
N MET A 1 -38.33 -46.17 41.51
CA MET A 1 -38.94 -45.57 40.30
C MET A 1 -38.11 -44.36 39.92
N SER A 2 -37.29 -44.55 38.89
CA SER A 2 -36.63 -43.51 38.12
C SER A 2 -37.65 -42.59 37.45
N ARG A 3 -37.40 -41.27 37.40
CA ARG A 3 -37.30 -40.48 36.15
C ARG A 3 -37.51 -38.98 36.40
N ASN A 4 -36.52 -38.23 35.93
CA ASN A 4 -36.67 -36.97 35.20
C ASN A 4 -36.85 -35.67 35.99
N ILE A 5 -35.80 -35.24 36.70
CA ILE A 5 -35.53 -33.81 36.88
C ILE A 5 -34.02 -33.62 36.79
N PHE A 6 -33.41 -33.72 35.60
CA PHE A 6 -31.99 -33.34 35.43
C PHE A 6 -31.56 -33.18 33.97
N ILE A 7 -32.43 -32.68 33.06
CA ILE A 7 -31.98 -32.37 31.69
C ILE A 7 -32.72 -31.12 31.19
N ALA A 8 -32.35 -29.94 31.71
CA ALA A 8 -32.78 -28.66 31.15
C ALA A 8 -31.72 -27.55 31.35
N VAL A 9 -30.44 -27.91 31.52
CA VAL A 9 -29.35 -26.93 31.69
C VAL A 9 -28.22 -27.13 30.65
N ILE A 10 -28.29 -28.16 29.80
CA ILE A 10 -27.25 -28.47 28.79
C ILE A 10 -27.71 -28.08 27.38
N ILE A 11 -28.35 -26.92 27.22
CA ILE A 11 -28.58 -26.29 25.90
C ILE A 11 -28.34 -24.77 26.00
N LEU A 12 -27.21 -24.38 26.58
CA LEU A 12 -26.73 -22.99 26.59
C LEU A 12 -25.25 -22.87 26.18
N PHE A 13 -24.68 -23.93 25.61
CA PHE A 13 -23.24 -24.03 25.30
C PHE A 13 -22.93 -24.39 23.84
N LEU A 14 -23.84 -24.14 22.90
CA LEU A 14 -23.61 -24.38 21.46
C LEU A 14 -23.93 -23.15 20.58
N CYS A 15 -23.58 -21.95 21.05
CA CYS A 15 -23.51 -20.77 20.18
C CYS A 15 -22.23 -19.97 20.46
N SER A 16 -21.09 -20.67 20.53
CA SER A 16 -19.77 -20.05 20.59
C SER A 16 -18.91 -20.63 19.49
N CYS A 17 -19.22 -20.25 18.25
CA CYS A 17 -18.36 -20.42 17.06
C CYS A 17 -18.86 -19.47 15.96
N ALA A 18 -18.84 -18.18 16.26
CA ALA A 18 -18.60 -17.14 15.27
C ALA A 18 -17.84 -16.06 16.05
N ARG A 19 -16.52 -16.28 16.21
CA ARG A 19 -15.65 -15.16 16.51
C ARG A 19 -15.70 -14.32 15.25
N GLU A 20 -16.54 -13.28 15.25
CA GLU A 20 -16.38 -12.20 14.30
C GLU A 20 -14.94 -11.74 14.47
N GLU A 21 -14.11 -11.99 13.45
CA GLU A 21 -12.85 -11.28 13.33
C GLU A 21 -13.26 -9.81 13.28
N GLU A 22 -13.05 -9.07 14.38
CA GLU A 22 -13.11 -7.62 14.36
C GLU A 22 -12.18 -7.19 13.23
N LYS A 23 -12.80 -6.79 12.13
CA LYS A 23 -12.14 -6.36 10.92
C LYS A 23 -11.49 -5.04 11.28
N ASN A 24 -10.22 -5.11 11.69
CA ASN A 24 -9.45 -3.97 12.14
C ASN A 24 -9.02 -3.14 10.90
N ASP A 25 -10.02 -2.60 10.20
CA ASP A 25 -9.86 -1.71 9.05
C ASP A 25 -9.14 -0.42 9.47
N GLU A 26 -9.02 -0.13 10.78
CA GLU A 26 -8.24 0.99 11.32
C GLU A 26 -6.72 0.82 11.17
N LEU A 27 -6.21 -0.38 10.84
CA LEU A 27 -4.77 -0.58 10.65
C LEU A 27 -4.33 -0.32 9.21
N TYR A 28 -5.16 -0.62 8.22
CA TYR A 28 -4.73 -0.57 6.82
C TYR A 28 -4.81 0.85 6.26
N PHE A 29 -3.91 1.20 5.34
CA PHE A 29 -3.87 2.57 4.83
C PHE A 29 -5.11 2.91 3.99
N PHE A 30 -5.52 2.00 3.10
CA PHE A 30 -6.71 2.17 2.27
C PHE A 30 -7.22 0.80 1.79
N PRO A 31 -8.51 0.67 1.46
CA PRO A 31 -9.05 -0.53 0.82
C PRO A 31 -8.57 -0.59 -0.63
N PHE A 32 -8.32 -1.80 -1.15
CA PHE A 32 -8.04 -2.00 -2.58
C PHE A 32 -8.32 -3.44 -3.02
N ASP A 33 -8.73 -3.55 -4.29
CA ASP A 33 -8.93 -4.79 -5.04
C ASP A 33 -8.06 -4.86 -6.31
N GLN A 34 -7.44 -3.75 -6.71
CA GLN A 34 -6.47 -3.67 -7.81
C GLN A 34 -5.34 -2.71 -7.44
N VAL A 35 -4.12 -3.03 -7.90
CA VAL A 35 -2.97 -2.13 -7.81
C VAL A 35 -2.24 -2.12 -9.14
N THR A 36 -2.02 -0.93 -9.70
CA THR A 36 -1.13 -0.74 -10.85
C THR A 36 0.20 -0.21 -10.34
N HIS A 37 1.28 -0.89 -10.70
CA HIS A 37 2.64 -0.43 -10.44
C HIS A 37 3.21 0.24 -11.69
N TYR A 38 3.62 1.50 -11.53
CA TYR A 38 4.37 2.28 -12.49
C TYR A 38 5.83 2.30 -12.08
N TYR A 39 6.73 1.96 -12.99
CA TYR A 39 8.15 1.98 -12.73
C TYR A 39 8.97 2.60 -13.86
N LEU A 40 10.12 3.16 -13.49
CA LEU A 40 11.06 3.77 -14.40
C LEU A 40 12.43 3.10 -14.34
N THR A 41 12.86 2.49 -15.44
CA THR A 41 14.11 1.71 -15.55
C THR A 41 15.34 2.56 -15.88
N GLU A 42 15.19 3.58 -16.72
CA GLU A 42 16.28 4.45 -17.16
C GLU A 42 16.18 5.85 -16.54
N ASN A 43 17.26 6.63 -16.61
CA ASN A 43 17.15 8.06 -16.33
C ASN A 43 16.34 8.69 -17.47
N ILE A 44 15.23 9.34 -17.14
CA ILE A 44 14.46 10.15 -18.08
C ILE A 44 15.44 11.09 -18.80
N GLY A 45 15.57 10.92 -20.12
CA GLY A 45 16.46 11.74 -20.93
C GLY A 45 16.03 13.21 -20.95
N LEU A 46 16.97 14.09 -21.32
CA LEU A 46 16.90 15.57 -21.37
C LEU A 46 15.78 16.17 -22.27
N VAL A 47 14.78 15.40 -22.68
CA VAL A 47 13.77 15.77 -23.70
C VAL A 47 12.39 16.05 -23.09
N PHE A 48 12.20 15.77 -21.80
CA PHE A 48 10.91 15.96 -21.13
C PHE A 48 10.81 17.30 -20.39
N ASP A 49 9.57 17.72 -20.14
CA ASP A 49 9.25 18.90 -19.33
C ASP A 49 9.92 18.77 -17.95
N GLU A 50 10.89 19.65 -17.67
CA GLU A 50 11.68 19.64 -16.43
C GLU A 50 10.80 19.84 -15.18
N GLU A 51 9.71 20.60 -15.29
CA GLU A 51 8.79 20.81 -14.19
C GLU A 51 7.99 19.54 -13.91
N LEU A 52 7.47 18.90 -14.97
CA LEU A 52 6.75 17.63 -14.86
C LEU A 52 7.63 16.54 -14.25
N GLN A 53 8.87 16.42 -14.75
CA GLN A 53 9.86 15.50 -14.23
C GLN A 53 10.12 15.76 -12.74
N ARG A 54 10.28 17.03 -12.35
CA ARG A 54 10.50 17.39 -10.95
C ARG A 54 9.33 17.01 -10.06
N GLN A 55 8.10 17.30 -10.49
CA GLN A 55 6.90 16.96 -9.73
C GLN A 55 6.77 15.44 -9.55
N VAL A 56 6.94 14.66 -10.62
CA VAL A 56 6.78 13.21 -10.57
C VAL A 56 7.92 12.52 -9.83
N LEU A 57 9.19 12.91 -10.07
CA LEU A 57 10.33 12.17 -9.52
C LEU A 57 10.81 12.66 -8.16
N TYR A 58 10.67 13.95 -7.85
CA TYR A 58 11.36 14.55 -6.69
C TYR A 58 10.40 15.18 -5.68
N ASP A 59 9.26 15.72 -6.12
CA ASP A 59 8.31 16.35 -5.21
C ASP A 59 7.38 15.34 -4.53
N PHE A 60 6.72 15.80 -3.47
CA PHE A 60 5.65 15.09 -2.75
C PHE A 60 4.27 15.37 -3.36
N THR A 61 4.18 15.28 -4.69
CA THR A 61 2.93 15.34 -5.46
C THR A 61 2.57 13.95 -6.00
N PRO A 62 1.28 13.62 -6.12
CA PRO A 62 0.10 14.46 -5.85
C PRO A 62 -0.23 14.53 -4.36
N THR A 63 -0.97 15.56 -3.94
CA THR A 63 -1.40 15.73 -2.54
C THR A 63 -2.81 15.20 -2.28
N ASN A 64 -3.56 14.84 -3.33
CA ASN A 64 -4.90 14.30 -3.24
C ASN A 64 -5.16 13.27 -4.35
N LEU A 65 -6.16 12.40 -4.14
CA LEU A 65 -6.48 11.32 -5.07
C LEU A 65 -7.26 11.77 -6.31
N SER A 66 -7.86 12.97 -6.29
CA SER A 66 -8.63 13.50 -7.42
C SER A 66 -7.75 14.03 -8.56
N ASP A 67 -6.46 14.21 -8.31
CA ASP A 67 -5.48 14.57 -9.34
C ASP A 67 -5.16 13.37 -10.24
N THR A 68 -6.10 13.09 -11.13
CA THR A 68 -5.95 12.05 -12.16
C THR A 68 -4.99 12.45 -13.26
N SER A 69 -4.67 13.75 -13.40
CA SER A 69 -3.71 14.25 -14.37
C SER A 69 -2.30 13.74 -14.08
N PHE A 70 -1.97 13.56 -12.80
CA PHE A 70 -0.72 12.91 -12.36
C PHE A 70 -0.48 11.56 -13.04
N ILE A 71 -1.51 10.73 -13.21
CA ILE A 71 -1.37 9.39 -13.82
C ILE A 71 -1.02 9.52 -15.31
N SER A 72 -1.61 10.48 -16.01
CA SER A 72 -1.26 10.78 -17.41
C SER A 72 0.21 11.19 -17.53
N SER A 73 0.69 12.01 -16.59
CA SER A 73 2.09 12.46 -16.54
C SER A 73 3.09 11.30 -16.42
N LEU A 74 2.72 10.21 -15.72
CA LEU A 74 3.58 9.02 -15.62
C LEU A 74 3.85 8.42 -17.01
N LYS A 75 2.80 8.31 -17.82
CA LYS A 75 2.89 7.76 -19.19
C LYS A 75 3.69 8.68 -20.09
N GLU A 76 3.47 9.99 -19.98
CA GLU A 76 4.22 11.00 -20.72
C GLU A 76 5.71 10.95 -20.40
N LEU A 77 6.07 10.71 -19.14
CA LEU A 77 7.46 10.59 -18.67
C LEU A 77 8.10 9.22 -18.96
N GLY A 78 7.38 8.31 -19.62
CA GLY A 78 7.92 7.01 -20.02
C GLY A 78 7.95 5.95 -18.92
N PHE A 79 7.12 6.08 -17.88
CA PHE A 79 6.94 4.99 -16.93
C PHE A 79 6.31 3.78 -17.62
N HIS A 80 6.84 2.60 -17.30
CA HIS A 80 6.21 1.32 -17.61
C HIS A 80 5.17 1.02 -16.55
N GLU A 81 4.05 0.39 -16.93
CA GLU A 81 3.00 0.00 -15.98
C GLU A 81 2.66 -1.48 -16.13
N TYR A 82 2.34 -2.13 -15.01
CA TYR A 82 1.66 -3.43 -14.97
C TYR A 82 0.78 -3.52 -13.73
N ASP A 83 -0.26 -4.35 -13.82
CA ASP A 83 -1.11 -4.63 -12.68
C ASP A 83 -0.49 -5.74 -11.82
N ILE A 84 -0.55 -5.56 -10.50
CA ILE A 84 -0.11 -6.55 -9.53
C ILE A 84 -1.10 -7.71 -9.52
N GLU A 85 -0.58 -8.93 -9.65
CA GLU A 85 -1.36 -10.17 -9.62
C GLU A 85 -2.22 -10.29 -8.35
N SER A 86 -3.44 -10.81 -8.51
CA SER A 86 -4.43 -10.90 -7.42
C SER A 86 -3.91 -11.64 -6.18
N ASP A 87 -3.09 -12.66 -6.40
CA ASP A 87 -2.54 -13.51 -5.34
C ASP A 87 -1.51 -12.77 -4.46
N SER A 88 -0.89 -11.70 -5.01
CA SER A 88 0.05 -10.84 -4.30
C SER A 88 -0.63 -9.73 -3.50
N LEU A 89 -1.90 -9.42 -3.77
CA LEU A 89 -2.62 -8.31 -3.11
C LEU A 89 -2.77 -8.51 -1.60
N SER A 90 -2.91 -9.76 -1.15
CA SER A 90 -2.97 -10.08 0.29
C SER A 90 -1.67 -9.70 1.01
N LYS A 91 -0.52 -10.03 0.43
CA LYS A 91 0.80 -9.67 0.97
C LYS A 91 1.04 -8.17 0.88
N LEU A 92 0.63 -7.55 -0.22
CA LEU A 92 0.72 -6.11 -0.40
C LEU A 92 -0.09 -5.36 0.66
N ARG A 93 -1.25 -5.90 1.06
CA ARG A 93 -2.06 -5.31 2.14
C ARG A 93 -1.33 -5.32 3.49
N GLU A 94 -0.54 -6.35 3.76
CA GLU A 94 0.29 -6.43 4.96
C GLU A 94 1.44 -5.43 4.96
N VAL A 95 1.91 -5.00 3.78
CA VAL A 95 2.91 -3.93 3.62
C VAL A 95 2.28 -2.56 3.90
N PHE A 96 1.07 -2.30 3.39
CA PHE A 96 0.39 -1.01 3.50
C PHE A 96 -0.57 -0.94 4.70
N LYS A 97 0.00 -1.08 5.90
CA LYS A 97 -0.71 -0.91 7.17
C LYS A 97 0.15 -0.17 8.20
N THR A 98 -0.48 0.43 9.19
CA THR A 98 0.18 1.02 10.34
C THR A 98 0.94 -0.05 11.10
N GLN A 99 2.23 0.21 11.29
CA GLN A 99 3.12 -0.59 12.11
C GLN A 99 3.56 0.27 13.30
N ASN A 100 3.81 -0.36 14.44
CA ASN A 100 4.45 0.30 15.58
C ASN A 100 5.91 -0.16 15.61
N SER A 101 6.78 0.62 15.01
CA SER A 101 8.23 0.45 15.06
C SER A 101 8.78 1.16 16.30
N ARG A 102 9.74 0.53 16.98
CA ARG A 102 10.40 1.15 18.17
C ARG A 102 11.56 2.08 17.79
N ASN A 103 12.02 1.99 16.54
CA ASN A 103 13.17 2.73 16.04
C ASN A 103 12.82 3.28 14.66
N ILE A 104 12.86 4.60 14.52
CA ILE A 104 12.74 5.27 13.23
C ILE A 104 14.14 5.63 12.75
N SER A 105 14.47 5.15 11.56
CA SER A 105 15.69 5.49 10.83
C SER A 105 15.34 6.39 9.66
N THR A 106 16.11 7.46 9.47
CA THR A 106 15.97 8.37 8.34
C THR A 106 17.28 8.45 7.58
N TYR A 107 17.21 8.34 6.25
CA TYR A 107 18.37 8.47 5.39
C TYR A 107 18.51 9.92 4.91
N ALA A 108 19.75 10.42 4.87
CA ALA A 108 20.06 11.79 4.46
C ALA A 108 20.16 11.99 2.93
N CYS A 109 19.49 11.15 2.13
CA CYS A 109 19.53 11.25 0.67
C CYS A 109 18.25 11.89 0.11
N ALA A 110 18.37 12.51 -1.06
CA ALA A 110 17.21 13.03 -1.78
C ALA A 110 16.49 11.88 -2.49
N ALA A 111 15.19 11.70 -2.21
CA ALA A 111 14.39 10.68 -2.88
C ALA A 111 14.31 10.94 -4.39
N THR A 112 14.41 9.86 -5.16
CA THR A 112 13.98 9.81 -6.56
C THR A 112 12.92 8.73 -6.66
N PHE A 113 11.67 9.13 -6.79
CA PHE A 113 10.51 8.25 -6.85
C PHE A 113 10.37 7.61 -8.23
N ARG A 114 10.99 6.44 -8.40
CA ARG A 114 10.92 5.65 -9.64
C ARG A 114 9.83 4.60 -9.63
N ASP A 115 9.26 4.33 -8.45
CA ASP A 115 8.26 3.30 -8.24
C ASP A 115 7.02 3.98 -7.68
N ILE A 116 5.90 3.87 -8.40
CA ILE A 116 4.65 4.55 -8.08
C ILE A 116 3.51 3.54 -8.15
N LEU A 117 2.77 3.40 -7.07
CA LEU A 117 1.67 2.47 -6.93
C LEU A 117 0.36 3.24 -6.90
N ILE A 118 -0.57 2.86 -7.78
CA ILE A 118 -1.92 3.40 -7.81
C ILE A 118 -2.88 2.31 -7.36
N PHE A 119 -3.51 2.53 -6.21
CA PHE A 119 -4.44 1.59 -5.59
C PHE A 119 -5.87 1.95 -5.98
N ARG A 120 -6.65 0.94 -6.36
CA ARG A 120 -8.07 1.10 -6.69
C ARG A 120 -8.92 0.15 -5.86
N ALA A 121 -10.11 0.64 -5.52
CA ALA A 121 -11.20 -0.15 -4.96
C ALA A 121 -12.45 0.14 -5.78
N LYS A 122 -13.04 -0.89 -6.39
CA LYS A 122 -14.22 -0.74 -7.27
C LYS A 122 -14.02 0.37 -8.32
N ASP A 123 -12.89 0.29 -9.04
CA ASP A 123 -12.47 1.22 -10.10
C ASP A 123 -12.16 2.67 -9.68
N SER A 124 -12.33 3.01 -8.40
CA SER A 124 -11.98 4.33 -7.88
C SER A 124 -10.61 4.30 -7.22
N ILE A 125 -9.81 5.34 -7.45
CA ILE A 125 -8.50 5.47 -6.78
C ILE A 125 -8.75 5.60 -5.27
N SER A 126 -8.19 4.67 -4.51
CA SER A 126 -8.28 4.62 -3.06
C SER A 126 -6.99 5.04 -2.36
N GLY A 127 -5.86 5.01 -3.08
CA GLY A 127 -4.56 5.40 -2.55
C GLY A 127 -3.52 5.57 -3.64
N MET A 128 -2.46 6.30 -3.34
CA MET A 128 -1.24 6.34 -4.14
C MET A 128 -0.01 6.28 -3.24
N ALA A 129 1.03 5.59 -3.70
CA ALA A 129 2.32 5.55 -3.01
C ALA A 129 3.46 5.78 -4.00
N LYS A 130 4.34 6.72 -3.71
CA LYS A 130 5.61 6.92 -4.40
C LYS A 130 6.70 6.36 -3.51
N ILE A 131 7.59 5.56 -4.07
CA ILE A 131 8.62 4.84 -3.33
C ILE A 131 9.99 5.13 -3.96
N CYS A 132 10.95 5.42 -3.10
CA CYS A 132 12.36 5.44 -3.46
C CYS A 132 13.06 4.36 -2.63
N PHE A 133 13.22 3.16 -3.20
CA PHE A 133 13.86 2.04 -2.49
C PHE A 133 15.29 2.35 -2.06
N GLN A 134 16.04 3.08 -2.89
CA GLN A 134 17.43 3.46 -2.59
C GLN A 134 17.56 4.36 -1.35
N CYS A 135 16.55 5.19 -1.10
CA CYS A 135 16.53 6.12 0.03
C CYS A 135 15.63 5.68 1.17
N GLU A 136 14.91 4.57 1.01
CA GLU A 136 13.87 4.12 1.93
C GLU A 136 12.92 5.29 2.29
N GLN A 137 12.55 6.07 1.27
CA GLN A 137 11.62 7.20 1.39
C GLN A 137 10.35 6.93 0.61
N HIS A 138 9.25 7.50 1.10
CA HIS A 138 7.94 7.35 0.50
C HIS A 138 7.15 8.66 0.52
N HIS A 139 6.15 8.72 -0.36
CA HIS A 139 5.05 9.67 -0.29
C HIS A 139 3.76 8.88 -0.47
N ILE A 140 2.88 8.86 0.54
CA ILE A 140 1.66 8.06 0.52
C ILE A 140 0.46 8.98 0.75
N VAL A 141 -0.55 8.86 -0.10
CA VAL A 141 -1.80 9.63 -0.03
C VAL A 141 -3.02 8.73 -0.11
N GLY A 142 -4.14 9.18 0.45
CA GLY A 142 -5.40 8.43 0.49
C GLY A 142 -5.67 7.71 1.82
N THR A 143 -4.90 8.02 2.86
CA THR A 143 -5.06 7.42 4.19
C THR A 143 -5.14 8.49 5.28
N SER A 144 -5.91 8.23 6.35
CA SER A 144 -5.88 9.00 7.60
C SER A 144 -4.82 8.47 8.58
N GLN A 145 -4.24 7.31 8.29
CA GLN A 145 -3.24 6.68 9.14
C GLN A 145 -1.90 7.40 9.02
N SER A 146 -1.11 7.34 10.10
CA SER A 146 0.28 7.76 10.03
C SER A 146 1.07 6.80 9.13
N THR A 147 1.74 7.38 8.13
CA THR A 147 2.66 6.65 7.24
C THR A 147 4.11 6.82 7.67
N PHE A 148 4.38 7.65 8.69
CA PHE A 148 5.74 8.04 9.09
C PHE A 148 6.67 6.85 9.38
N GLU A 149 6.11 5.76 9.91
CA GLU A 149 6.85 4.55 10.26
C GLU A 149 6.84 3.49 9.14
N PHE A 150 6.29 3.79 7.97
CA PHE A 150 6.30 2.88 6.84
C PHE A 150 7.75 2.56 6.43
N GLY A 151 8.04 1.26 6.25
CA GLY A 151 9.37 0.78 5.87
C GLY A 151 10.28 0.43 7.04
N GLN A 152 9.96 0.87 8.26
CA GLN A 152 10.86 0.74 9.42
C GLN A 152 10.97 -0.68 9.99
N SER A 153 10.14 -1.62 9.52
CA SER A 153 10.20 -3.03 9.91
C SER A 153 10.50 -3.95 8.71
N GLY A 154 11.09 -3.40 7.64
CA GLY A 154 11.51 -4.15 6.45
C GLY A 154 10.47 -4.17 5.32
N GLU A 155 9.43 -3.33 5.39
CA GLU A 155 8.39 -3.26 4.37
C GLU A 155 8.95 -2.88 2.99
N TYR A 156 10.01 -2.07 2.92
CA TYR A 156 10.66 -1.74 1.64
C TYR A 156 11.20 -2.99 0.94
N ALA A 157 11.89 -3.89 1.66
CA ALA A 157 12.44 -5.10 1.07
C ALA A 157 11.33 -6.07 0.63
N VAL A 158 10.28 -6.20 1.44
CA VAL A 158 9.10 -7.02 1.08
C VAL A 158 8.40 -6.45 -0.15
N LEU A 159 8.22 -5.13 -0.19
CA LEU A 159 7.59 -4.45 -1.31
C LEU A 159 8.43 -4.61 -2.58
N GLU A 160 9.74 -4.38 -2.53
CA GLU A 160 10.62 -4.53 -3.70
C GLU A 160 10.55 -5.95 -4.28
N TYR A 161 10.54 -6.98 -3.43
CA TYR A 161 10.36 -8.38 -3.87
C TYR A 161 8.99 -8.63 -4.51
N LEU A 162 7.92 -8.02 -4.00
CA LEU A 162 6.57 -8.15 -4.59
C LEU A 162 6.47 -7.45 -5.95
N LEU A 163 7.18 -6.33 -6.13
CA LEU A 163 7.17 -5.60 -7.39
C LEU A 163 8.11 -6.24 -8.41
N TYR A 164 9.25 -6.78 -7.98
CA TYR A 164 10.26 -7.35 -8.89
C TYR A 164 10.57 -8.82 -8.53
N PRO A 165 9.63 -9.75 -8.70
CA PRO A 165 9.82 -11.15 -8.29
C PRO A 165 10.92 -11.89 -9.07
N ASP A 166 11.27 -11.39 -10.27
CA ASP A 166 12.27 -12.01 -11.16
C ASP A 166 13.67 -11.37 -11.07
N LYS A 167 13.92 -10.46 -10.11
CA LYS A 167 15.24 -9.86 -9.87
C LYS A 167 16.12 -10.70 -8.95
#